data_AF-A0A961WP34-F1
#
_entry.id   AF-A0A961WP34-F1
#
_cell.length_a   1.000
_cell.length_b   1.000
_cell.length_c   1.000
_cell.angle_alpha   90.00
_cell.angle_beta   90.00
_cell.angle_gamma   90.00
#
_symmetry.space_group_name_H-M   'P 1'
#
loop_
_entity.id
_entity.type
_entity.pdbx_description
1 polymer ?
#
loop_
_entity_poly.entity_id
_entity_poly.type
_entity_poly.pdbx_seq_one_letter_code
_entity_poly.pdbx_strand_id
1 'polypeptide(L)'
;ASMSPYEIAYAGGSVEHWNAEPGAVWLSRALAQWPNAVWINPVKQAHWDYTHSIRMVRDIFSDRMFPLTLKGLDEATKELSRKH
;
A
#
# COMPACT_ATOMS: atom_id res chain seq x y z
N ALA A 1 -8.82 -4.03 2.28
CA ALA A 1 -8.87 -4.12 0.81
C ALA A 1 -7.85 -5.15 0.31
N SER A 2 -8.30 -6.24 -0.32
CA SER A 2 -7.44 -7.15 -1.07
C SER A 2 -7.24 -6.58 -2.47
N MET A 3 -6.24 -5.71 -2.64
CA MET A 3 -5.76 -5.40 -3.98
C MET A 3 -4.99 -6.61 -4.48
N SER A 4 -5.29 -7.03 -5.70
CA SER A 4 -4.66 -8.22 -6.29
C SER A 4 -3.16 -7.94 -6.48
N PRO A 5 -2.26 -8.91 -6.23
CA PRO A 5 -0.82 -8.76 -6.46
C PRO A 5 -0.44 -8.26 -7.87
N TYR A 6 -1.36 -8.42 -8.82
CA TYR A 6 -1.25 -7.97 -10.20
C TYR A 6 -1.39 -6.45 -10.40
N GLU A 7 -2.01 -5.71 -9.48
CA GLU A 7 -2.22 -4.25 -9.60
C GLU A 7 -0.96 -3.42 -9.27
N ILE A 8 0.08 -4.06 -8.72
CA ILE A 8 1.24 -3.36 -8.12
C ILE A 8 2.55 -3.71 -8.82
N ALA A 9 2.65 -4.89 -9.46
CA ALA A 9 3.93 -5.48 -9.84
C ALA A 9 4.29 -5.41 -11.33
N TYR A 10 3.33 -5.37 -12.25
CA TYR A 10 3.61 -5.61 -13.68
C TYR A 10 2.73 -4.76 -14.61
N ALA A 11 3.33 -4.24 -15.68
CA ALA A 11 2.58 -3.91 -16.89
C ALA A 11 1.90 -5.20 -17.39
N GLY A 12 0.57 -5.17 -17.54
CA GLY A 12 -0.24 -6.30 -18.03
C GLY A 12 -1.05 -7.10 -16.99
N GLY A 13 -1.21 -6.61 -15.76
CA GLY A 13 -1.95 -7.29 -14.68
C GLY A 13 -3.46 -7.03 -14.60
N SER A 14 -4.14 -6.74 -15.71
CA SER A 14 -5.59 -6.53 -15.74
C SER A 14 -6.24 -7.62 -16.58
N VAL A 15 -7.24 -8.29 -16.02
CA VAL A 15 -7.97 -9.38 -16.71
C VAL A 15 -8.81 -8.88 -17.88
N GLU A 16 -9.03 -7.56 -18.02
CA GLU A 16 -9.82 -7.04 -19.13
C GLU A 16 -9.22 -5.86 -19.90
N HIS A 17 -8.31 -5.05 -19.36
CA HIS A 17 -7.81 -3.86 -20.09
C HIS A 17 -6.32 -3.60 -19.81
N TRP A 18 -5.52 -3.59 -20.87
CA TRP A 18 -4.13 -3.11 -20.87
C TRP A 18 -4.03 -1.75 -20.13
N ASN A 19 -3.43 -1.73 -18.94
CA ASN A 19 -3.13 -0.48 -18.23
C ASN A 19 -1.77 0.03 -18.70
N ALA A 20 -1.76 1.23 -19.30
CA ALA A 20 -0.55 1.87 -19.82
C ALA A 20 0.44 2.33 -18.72
N GLU A 21 0.00 2.39 -17.45
CA GLU A 21 0.83 2.81 -16.32
C GLU A 21 0.71 1.81 -15.14
N PRO A 22 1.82 1.41 -14.49
CA PRO A 22 1.79 0.57 -13.29
C PRO A 22 1.08 1.25 -12.11
N GLY A 23 0.34 0.50 -11.30
CA GLY A 23 -0.33 1.04 -10.09
C GLY A 23 0.63 1.69 -9.08
N ALA A 24 1.89 1.26 -9.06
CA ALA A 24 2.95 1.90 -8.28
C ALA A 24 3.20 3.38 -8.67
N VAL A 25 3.02 3.74 -9.96
CA VAL A 25 3.18 5.13 -10.44
C VAL A 25 2.07 6.01 -9.87
N TRP A 26 0.83 5.50 -9.87
CA TRP A 26 -0.31 6.20 -9.29
C TRP A 26 -0.16 6.39 -7.78
N LEU A 27 0.26 5.35 -7.05
CA LEU A 27 0.54 5.45 -5.62
C LEU A 27 1.66 6.48 -5.34
N SER A 28 2.72 6.48 -6.15
CA SER A 28 3.81 7.45 -6.01
C SER A 28 3.33 8.89 -6.25
N ARG A 29 2.49 9.12 -7.27
CA ARG A 29 1.87 10.43 -7.53
C ARG A 29 0.94 10.86 -6.39
N ALA A 30 0.14 9.94 -5.85
CA ALA A 30 -0.73 10.21 -4.72
C ALA A 30 0.09 10.58 -3.47
N LEU A 31 1.20 9.91 -3.20
CA LEU A 31 2.09 10.24 -2.08
C LEU A 31 2.84 11.55 -2.28
N ALA A 32 3.12 11.94 -3.53
CA ALA A 32 3.68 13.26 -3.84
C ALA A 32 2.66 14.39 -3.53
N GLN A 33 1.38 14.17 -3.84
CA GLN A 33 0.31 15.13 -3.56
C GLN A 33 -0.12 15.14 -2.07
N TRP A 34 -0.14 13.98 -1.44
CA TRP A 34 -0.54 13.76 -0.05
C TRP A 34 0.59 13.03 0.70
N PRO A 35 1.63 13.78 1.14
CA PRO A 35 2.77 13.18 1.82
C PRO A 35 2.39 12.56 3.18
N ASN A 36 1.31 13.05 3.79
CA ASN A 36 0.74 12.51 5.04
C ASN A 36 -0.31 11.43 4.74
N ALA A 37 0.14 10.27 4.29
CA ALA A 37 -0.70 9.12 3.99
C ALA A 37 -0.11 7.84 4.59
N VAL A 38 -0.99 6.87 4.87
CA VAL A 38 -0.67 5.55 5.41
C VAL A 38 -1.45 4.50 4.64
N TRP A 39 -0.93 3.26 4.61
CA TRP A 39 -1.64 2.12 4.00
C TRP A 39 -2.21 1.20 5.08
N ILE A 40 -3.49 0.84 4.99
CA ILE A 40 -4.11 -0.15 5.88
C ILE A 40 -4.28 -1.49 5.15
N ASN A 41 -3.58 -2.51 5.63
CA ASN A 41 -3.56 -3.83 5.02
C ASN A 41 -4.40 -4.85 5.81
N PRO A 42 -5.45 -5.46 5.21
CA PRO A 42 -6.26 -6.47 5.89
C PRO A 42 -5.59 -7.85 6.01
N VAL A 43 -4.51 -8.10 5.26
CA VAL A 43 -3.77 -9.37 5.33
C VAL A 43 -3.10 -9.46 6.70
N LYS A 44 -3.18 -10.63 7.35
CA LYS A 44 -2.48 -10.87 8.62
C LYS A 44 -1.00 -10.54 8.47
N GLN A 45 -0.44 -9.79 9.41
CA GLN A 45 0.93 -9.27 9.33
C GLN A 45 1.98 -10.37 9.15
N ALA A 46 1.77 -11.54 9.75
CA ALA A 46 2.61 -12.73 9.56
C ALA A 46 2.74 -13.19 8.10
N HIS A 47 1.83 -12.78 7.20
CA HIS A 47 1.86 -13.14 5.78
C HIS A 47 2.44 -12.05 4.87
N TRP A 48 2.86 -10.91 5.42
CA TRP A 48 3.28 -9.77 4.61
C TRP A 48 4.55 -10.05 3.82
N ASP A 49 5.53 -10.75 4.41
CA ASP A 49 6.80 -11.03 3.74
C ASP A 49 6.67 -12.11 2.65
N TYR A 50 5.62 -12.93 2.72
CA TYR A 50 5.36 -13.99 1.74
C TYR A 50 4.74 -13.47 0.44
N THR A 51 4.14 -12.27 0.46
CA THR A 51 3.49 -11.68 -0.71
C THR A 51 4.34 -10.56 -1.29
N HIS A 52 4.89 -10.75 -2.49
CA HIS A 52 5.76 -9.75 -3.13
C HIS A 52 5.11 -8.38 -3.28
N SER A 53 3.82 -8.31 -3.65
CA SER A 53 3.08 -7.05 -3.78
C SER A 53 2.93 -6.31 -2.45
N ILE A 54 2.77 -7.02 -1.33
CA ILE A 54 2.72 -6.40 -0.01
C ILE A 54 4.05 -5.74 0.34
N ARG A 55 5.18 -6.38 -0.03
CA ARG A 55 6.51 -5.77 0.12
C ARG A 55 6.64 -4.50 -0.72
N MET A 56 6.22 -4.52 -1.98
CA MET A 56 6.24 -3.33 -2.84
C MET A 56 5.39 -2.18 -2.28
N VAL A 57 4.18 -2.44 -1.76
CA VAL A 57 3.37 -1.39 -1.12
C VAL A 57 4.06 -0.86 0.12
N ARG A 58 4.64 -1.73 0.95
CA ARG A 58 5.38 -1.32 2.14
C ARG A 58 6.52 -0.35 1.78
N ASP A 59 7.26 -0.67 0.72
CA ASP A 59 8.37 0.16 0.24
C ASP A 59 7.85 1.51 -0.31
N ILE A 60 6.78 1.50 -1.12
CA ILE A 60 6.14 2.72 -1.66
C ILE A 60 5.68 3.64 -0.52
N PHE A 61 5.09 3.09 0.54
CA PHE A 61 4.63 3.85 1.70
C PHE A 61 5.75 4.14 2.71
N SER A 62 7.00 3.73 2.45
CA SER A 62 8.16 3.90 3.33
C SER A 62 7.89 3.37 4.73
N ASP A 63 7.47 2.10 4.82
CA ASP A 63 7.10 1.39 6.04
C ASP A 63 5.89 1.94 6.81
N ARG A 64 5.16 2.92 6.26
CA ARG A 64 3.90 3.44 6.82
C ARG A 64 2.68 2.60 6.44
N MET A 65 2.81 1.29 6.66
CA MET A 65 1.77 0.30 6.42
C MET A 65 1.37 -0.40 7.71
N PHE A 66 0.07 -0.41 8.01
CA PHE A 66 -0.47 -0.88 9.29
C PHE A 66 -1.52 -1.98 9.08
N PRO A 67 -1.63 -2.96 9.99
CA PRO A 67 -2.63 -4.02 9.87
C PRO A 67 -4.03 -3.49 10.19
N LEU A 68 -5.06 -4.05 9.54
CA LEU A 68 -6.47 -3.77 9.87
C LEU A 68 -6.87 -4.43 11.20
N THR A 69 -6.43 -3.81 12.29
CA THR A 69 -6.74 -4.17 13.69
C THR A 69 -6.92 -2.88 14.48
N LEU A 70 -7.59 -2.92 15.62
CA LEU A 70 -7.74 -1.72 16.48
C LEU A 70 -6.37 -1.09 16.79
N LYS A 71 -5.41 -1.91 17.21
CA LYS A 71 -4.04 -1.47 17.47
C LYS A 71 -3.37 -0.84 16.24
N GLY A 72 -3.50 -1.46 15.07
CA GLY A 72 -2.92 -0.94 13.83
C GLY A 72 -3.56 0.39 13.38
N LEU A 73 -4.86 0.57 13.60
CA LEU A 73 -5.55 1.84 13.33
C LEU A 73 -5.10 2.95 14.30
N ASP A 74 -4.88 2.62 15.58
CA ASP A 74 -4.33 3.56 16.56
C ASP A 74 -2.90 3.99 16.17
N GLU A 75 -2.07 3.04 15.75
CA GLU A 75 -0.70 3.30 15.27
C GLU A 75 -0.69 4.14 14.00
N ALA A 76 -1.56 3.84 13.04
CA ALA A 76 -1.74 4.62 11.81
C ALA A 76 -2.16 6.07 12.11
N THR A 77 -3.09 6.27 13.03
CA THR A 77 -3.55 7.60 13.44
C THR A 77 -2.42 8.39 14.12
N LYS A 78 -1.62 7.74 14.98
CA LYS A 78 -0.43 8.36 15.59
C LYS A 78 0.63 8.74 14.56
N GLU A 79 0.83 7.92 13.53
CA GLU A 79 1.77 8.25 12.45
C GLU A 79 1.32 9.49 11.67
N LEU A 80 0.02 9.58 11.37
CA LEU A 80 -0.55 10.75 10.69
C LEU A 80 -0.49 12.03 11.54
N SER A 81 -0.55 11.94 12.86
CA SER A 81 -0.52 13.12 13.74
C SER A 81 0.88 13.63 14.09
N ARG A 82 1.94 12.83 13.85
CA ARG A 82 3.34 13.20 14.15
C ARG A 82 3.95 14.21 13.20
N LYS A 83 3.43 14.35 11.98
CA LYS A 83 3.95 15.29 10.98
C LYS A 83 3.13 16.59 10.97
N HIS A 84 3.54 17.50 11.85
CA HIS A 84 3.22 18.93 11.84
C HIS A 84 4.51 19.74 11.85
#